data_AF-A0A7V9I2J0-F1
#
_entry.id   AF-A0A7V9I2J0-F1
#
_cell.length_a   1.000
_cell.length_b   1.000
_cell.length_c   1.000
_cell.angle_alpha   90.00
_cell.angle_beta   90.00
_cell.angle_gamma   90.00
#
_symmetry.space_group_name_H-M   'P 1'
#
loop_
_entity.id
_entity.type
_entity.pdbx_description
1 polymer ?
#
loop_
_entity_poly.entity_id
_entity_poly.type
_entity_poly.pdbx_seq_one_letter_code
_entity_poly.pdbx_strand_id
1 'polypeptide(L)' 'MIRSCCFGVALVILAAFNVAAEEQGITQTSPLRAAVVKVDITPRDSKWLSGYQARQSDGVLDNIHHRVLALEAGGTPLS' A
#
# COMPACT_ATOMS: atom_id res chain seq x y z
N MET A 1 58.20 -25.90 -37.54
CA MET A 1 57.77 -26.67 -36.36
C MET A 1 58.18 -25.85 -35.15
N ILE A 2 57.33 -25.04 -34.55
CA ILE A 2 56.60 -25.33 -33.31
C ILE A 2 55.44 -24.33 -33.25
N ARG A 3 54.27 -24.78 -33.69
CA ARG A 3 52.96 -24.19 -33.38
C ARG A 3 52.54 -24.79 -32.03
N SER A 4 51.66 -24.09 -31.32
CA SER A 4 50.74 -24.70 -30.35
C SER A 4 51.32 -25.09 -28.99
N CYS A 5 51.32 -24.16 -28.03
CA CYS A 5 51.24 -24.53 -26.60
C CYS A 5 50.48 -23.54 -25.71
N CYS A 6 50.23 -22.28 -26.12
CA CYS A 6 49.67 -21.29 -25.19
C CYS A 6 48.14 -21.11 -25.24
N PHE A 7 47.40 -21.85 -26.07
CA PHE A 7 45.94 -21.66 -26.24
C PHE A 7 45.08 -22.36 -25.16
N GLY A 8 45.69 -23.16 -24.27
CA GLY A 8 44.95 -24.01 -23.33
C GLY A 8 44.50 -23.34 -22.03
N VAL A 9 45.03 -22.16 -21.67
CA VAL A 9 44.77 -21.56 -20.34
C VAL A 9 43.52 -20.66 -20.35
N ALA A 10 43.10 -20.16 -21.51
CA ALA A 10 41.95 -19.26 -21.62
C ALA A 10 40.58 -19.97 -21.53
N LEU A 11 40.51 -21.29 -21.74
CA LEU A 11 39.24 -22.04 -21.76
C LEU A 11 38.76 -22.49 -20.37
N VAL A 12 39.62 -22.48 -19.34
CA VAL A 12 39.28 -23.02 -18.01
C VAL A 12 38.58 -21.98 -17.11
N ILE A 13 38.61 -20.69 -17.47
CA ILE A 13 37.96 -19.63 -16.69
C ILE A 13 36.45 -19.49 -17.02
N LEU A 14 35.90 -20.30 -17.94
CA LEU A 14 34.47 -20.26 -18.29
C LEU A 14 33.57 -21.21 -17.47
N ALA A 15 34.08 -21.97 -16.50
CA ALA A 15 33.33 -23.07 -15.87
C ALA A 15 33.15 -23.00 -14.33
N ALA A 16 33.56 -21.93 -13.65
CA ALA A 16 33.52 -21.89 -12.18
C ALA A 16 32.75 -20.72 -11.55
N PHE A 17 32.20 -19.79 -12.34
CA PHE A 17 31.18 -18.87 -11.81
C PHE A 17 29.83 -19.59 -11.84
N ASN A 18 29.68 -20.55 -10.92
CA ASN A 18 28.36 -20.95 -10.45
C ASN A 18 27.76 -19.71 -9.77
N VAL A 19 27.09 -18.88 -10.56
CA VAL A 19 26.08 -17.96 -10.06
C VAL A 19 25.07 -18.86 -9.34
N ALA A 20 25.17 -18.88 -8.01
CA ALA A 20 24.02 -19.09 -7.17
C ALA A 20 23.06 -17.96 -7.53
N ALA A 21 22.19 -18.23 -8.51
CA ALA A 21 21.00 -17.44 -8.71
C ALA A 21 20.21 -17.63 -7.42
N GLU A 22 20.43 -16.70 -6.49
CA GLU A 22 19.48 -16.44 -5.42
C GLU A 22 18.14 -16.24 -6.14
N GLU A 23 17.20 -17.15 -5.92
CA GLU A 23 15.82 -16.89 -6.27
C GLU A 23 15.42 -15.65 -5.46
N GLN A 24 15.57 -14.48 -6.07
CA GLN A 24 14.91 -13.29 -5.59
C GLN A 24 13.43 -13.50 -5.89
N GLY A 25 12.78 -14.26 -4.99
CA GLY A 25 11.36 -14.25 -4.81
C GLY A 25 10.96 -12.83 -4.47
N ILE A 26 10.68 -12.04 -5.51
CA ILE A 26 9.87 -10.84 -5.40
C ILE A 26 8.50 -11.30 -4.92
N THR A 27 8.32 -11.38 -3.60
CA THR A 27 6.99 -11.32 -3.03
C THR A 27 6.46 -9.95 -3.43
N GLN A 28 5.68 -9.89 -4.52
CA GLN A 28 4.92 -8.71 -4.90
C GLN A 28 3.88 -8.47 -3.81
N THR A 29 4.30 -7.93 -2.68
CA THR A 29 3.37 -7.43 -1.67
C THR A 29 2.71 -6.20 -2.27
N SER A 30 1.42 -6.30 -2.60
CA SER A 30 0.64 -5.11 -2.99
C SER A 30 0.81 -4.04 -1.91
N PRO A 31 1.04 -2.77 -2.26
CA PRO A 31 1.17 -1.70 -1.28
C PRO A 31 -0.13 -1.47 -0.52
N LEU A 32 -0.05 -1.00 0.72
CA LEU A 32 -1.20 -0.48 1.48
C LEU A 32 -1.88 0.64 0.67
N ARG A 33 -3.19 0.52 0.47
CA ARG A 33 -3.99 1.57 -0.17
C ARG A 33 -4.92 2.21 0.86
N ALA A 34 -5.09 3.51 0.75
CA ALA A 34 -5.97 4.28 1.60
C ALA A 34 -6.82 5.24 0.76
N ALA A 35 -8.08 5.40 1.14
CA ALA A 35 -8.97 6.42 0.61
C ALA A 35 -9.71 7.10 1.76
N VAL A 36 -9.86 8.41 1.67
CA VAL A 36 -10.61 9.22 2.64
C VAL A 36 -11.69 9.99 1.92
N VAL A 37 -12.91 9.93 2.47
CA VAL A 37 -14.04 10.71 1.97
C VAL A 37 -14.65 11.50 3.12
N LYS A 38 -15.03 12.75 2.84
CA LYS A 38 -15.78 13.61 3.74
C LYS A 38 -17.12 13.93 3.07
N VAL A 39 -18.22 13.57 3.74
CA VAL A 39 -19.59 13.80 3.25
C VAL A 39 -20.31 14.71 4.22
N ASP A 40 -20.95 15.76 3.72
CA ASP A 40 -21.86 16.60 4.51
C ASP A 40 -23.16 15.85 4.79
N ILE A 41 -23.51 15.75 6.07
CA ILE A 41 -24.72 15.09 6.55
C ILE A 41 -25.59 16.04 7.39
N THR A 42 -25.38 17.35 7.27
CA THR A 42 -26.13 18.36 8.00
C THR A 42 -27.62 18.29 7.64
N PRO A 43 -28.53 18.05 8.60
CA PRO A 43 -29.96 18.08 8.34
C PRO A 43 -30.39 19.46 7.83
N ARG A 44 -31.24 19.48 6.80
CA ARG A 44 -31.74 20.75 6.24
C ARG A 44 -32.79 21.42 7.11
N ASP A 45 -33.57 20.62 7.84
CA ASP A 45 -34.60 21.10 8.74
C ASP A 45 -34.12 21.01 10.19
N SER A 46 -34.62 21.91 11.03
CA SER A 46 -34.35 21.88 12.47
C SER A 46 -34.68 20.53 13.11
N LYS A 47 -33.79 20.06 13.99
CA LYS A 47 -33.93 18.81 14.73
C LYS A 47 -33.88 19.07 16.24
N TRP A 48 -34.51 18.17 16.99
CA TRP A 48 -34.33 18.09 18.44
C TRP A 48 -32.90 17.61 18.72
N LEU A 49 -32.15 18.39 19.49
CA LEU A 49 -30.76 18.08 19.81
C LEU A 49 -30.69 17.03 20.91
N SER A 50 -29.82 16.04 20.72
CA SER A 50 -29.56 14.97 21.70
C SER A 50 -28.44 15.36 22.68
N GLY A 51 -28.43 14.76 23.88
CA GLY A 51 -27.35 14.86 24.87
C GLY A 51 -27.60 15.76 26.08
N TYR A 52 -28.45 16.78 25.94
CA TYR A 52 -28.84 17.70 27.02
C TYR A 52 -30.37 17.80 27.15
N GLN A 53 -30.86 18.79 27.90
CA GLN A 53 -32.29 19.13 27.98
C GLN A 53 -32.88 19.37 26.59
N ALA A 54 -34.20 19.16 26.47
CA ALA A 54 -34.92 19.27 25.22
C ALA A 54 -34.77 20.67 24.62
N ARG A 55 -34.10 20.75 23.47
CA ARG A 55 -33.91 21.98 22.70
C ARG A 55 -33.91 21.65 21.21
N GLN A 56 -34.47 22.54 20.42
CA GLN A 56 -34.49 22.43 18.97
C GLN A 56 -33.37 23.31 18.39
N SER A 57 -32.76 22.88 17.28
CA SER A 57 -31.76 23.69 16.57
C SER A 57 -32.40 24.92 15.91
N ASP A 58 -31.76 26.09 16.06
CA ASP A 58 -32.16 27.39 15.50
C ASP A 58 -31.32 27.82 14.30
N GLY A 59 -30.22 27.13 14.01
CA GLY A 59 -29.37 27.36 12.85
C GLY A 59 -28.23 26.36 12.76
N VAL A 60 -27.30 26.63 11.83
CA VAL A 60 -26.08 25.84 11.63
C VAL A 60 -24.89 26.77 11.86
N LEU A 61 -24.08 26.47 12.88
CA LEU A 61 -22.79 27.15 13.09
C LEU A 61 -21.71 26.53 12.20
N ASP A 62 -21.62 25.19 12.23
CA ASP A 62 -20.71 24.39 11.43
C ASP A 62 -21.45 23.16 10.88
N ASN A 63 -21.10 22.74 9.66
CA ASN A 63 -21.69 21.57 9.04
C ASN A 63 -21.20 20.28 9.69
N ILE A 64 -22.12 19.33 9.85
CA ILE A 64 -21.83 18.00 10.37
C ILE A 64 -21.33 17.14 9.20
N HIS A 65 -20.15 16.55 9.36
CA HIS A 65 -19.57 15.73 8.32
C HIS A 65 -19.31 14.30 8.77
N HIS A 66 -19.78 13.36 7.96
CA HIS A 66 -19.36 11.98 8.05
C HIS A 66 -18.00 11.81 7.37
N ARG A 67 -17.06 11.18 8.07
CA ARG A 67 -15.71 10.92 7.57
C ARG A 67 -15.50 9.42 7.48
N VAL A 68 -15.20 8.95 6.29
CA VAL A 68 -14.95 7.54 6.00
C VAL A 68 -13.47 7.37 5.64
N LEU A 69 -12.83 6.41 6.29
CA LEU A 69 -11.48 5.95 5.98
C LEU A 69 -11.59 4.50 5.49
N ALA A 70 -11.22 4.28 4.25
CA ALA A 70 -11.07 2.94 3.68
C ALA A 70 -9.58 2.59 3.63
N LEU A 71 -9.23 1.43 4.17
CA LEU A 71 -7.87 0.89 4.20
C LEU A 71 -7.88 -0.50 3.58
N GLU A 72 -6.93 -0.74 2.68
CA GLU A 72 -6.68 -2.04 2.05
C GLU A 72 -5.23 -2.41 2.33
N ALA A 73 -5.02 -3.48 3.09
CA ALA A 73 -3.73 -3.86 3.69
C ALA A 73 -2.64 -4.25 2.68
N GLY A 74 -3.00 -4.51 1.42
CA GLY A 74 -2.06 -4.98 0.42
C GLY A 74 -1.73 -6.46 0.59
N GLY A 75 -0.57 -6.89 0.08
CA GLY A 75 -0.17 -8.30 -0.04
C GLY A 75 0.15 -9.03 1.28
N THR A 76 -0.29 -8.50 2.43
CA THR A 76 -0.10 -9.09 3.75
C THR A 76 -1.45 -9.56 4.29
N PRO A 77 -1.72 -10.88 4.35
CA PRO A 77 -2.91 -11.43 4.98
C PRO A 77 -2.90 -11.10 6.48
N LEU A 78 -4.06 -10.71 7.02
CA LEU A 78 -4.26 -10.57 8.46
C LEU A 78 -4.48 -11.97 9.04
N SER A 79 -3.39 -12.66 9.41
CA SER A 79 -3.39 -13.99 10.05
C SER A 79 -3.54 -13.91 11.56
#